data_AF-A0A920NXR0-F1
#
_entry.id   AF-A0A920NXR0-F1
#
_cell.length_a   1.000
_cell.length_b   1.000
_cell.length_c   1.000
_cell.angle_alpha   90.00
_cell.angle_beta   90.00
_cell.angle_gamma   90.00
#
_symmetry.space_group_name_H-M   'P 1'
#
loop_
_entity.id
_entity.type
_entity.pdbx_description
1 polymer ?
#
loop_
_entity_poly.entity_id
_entity_poly.type
_entity_poly.pdbx_seq_one_letter_code
_entity_poly.pdbx_strand_id
1 'polypeptide(L)' 'MRQLKLEPGDLQIFKGRFTLHRVTKVEGQKSRYMCIPAYVLDPWRVNTPEHSKAIYGKVLPIHIERNQARSDGLTD' A
#
# COMPACT_ATOMS: atom_id res chain seq x y z
N MET A 1 -21.61 1.63 -1.62
CA MET A 1 -20.30 1.31 -0.98
C MET A 1 -20.39 -0.06 -0.34
N ARG A 2 -19.36 -0.90 -0.48
CA ARG A 2 -19.27 -2.20 0.20
C ARG A 2 -18.37 -2.05 1.43
N GLN A 3 -18.87 -2.41 2.60
CA GLN A 3 -18.10 -2.42 3.85
C GLN A 3 -17.95 -3.86 4.32
N LEU A 4 -16.74 -4.23 4.74
CA LEU A 4 -16.42 -5.54 5.27
C LEU A 4 -16.17 -5.42 6.78
N LYS A 5 -16.75 -6.33 7.56
CA LYS A 5 -16.39 -6.53 8.97
C LYS A 5 -15.31 -7.61 8.99
N LEU A 6 -14.08 -7.23 9.33
CA LEU A 6 -12.95 -8.15 9.35
C LEU A 6 -12.70 -8.71 10.74
N GLU A 7 -12.34 -9.98 10.78
CA GLU A 7 -11.88 -10.71 11.96
C GLU A 7 -10.39 -11.08 11.84
N PRO A 8 -9.69 -11.32 12.95
CA PRO A 8 -8.33 -11.83 12.90
C PRO A 8 -8.24 -13.12 12.08
N GLY A 9 -7.37 -13.12 11.07
CA GLY A 9 -7.21 -14.25 10.14
C GLY A 9 -7.82 -14.01 8.76
N ASP A 10 -8.69 -13.00 8.60
CA ASP A 10 -9.24 -12.66 7.28
C ASP A 10 -8.15 -12.16 6.32
N LEU A 11 -8.15 -12.72 5.11
CA LEU A 11 -7.30 -12.29 4.00
C LEU A 11 -8.11 -11.52 2.97
N GLN A 12 -7.68 -10.29 2.68
CA GLN A 12 -8.22 -9.49 1.58
C GLN A 12 -7.26 -9.44 0.41
N ILE A 13 -7.78 -9.72 -0.79
CA ILE A 13 -7.05 -9.57 -2.06
C ILE A 13 -7.82 -8.58 -2.92
N PHE A 14 -7.16 -7.51 -3.34
CA PHE A 14 -7.75 -6.50 -4.21
C PHE A 14 -6.70 -5.94 -5.18
N LYS A 15 -7.16 -5.35 -6.28
CA LYS A 15 -6.27 -4.68 -7.25
C LYS A 15 -5.87 -3.32 -6.68
N GLY A 16 -4.71 -3.26 -6.02
CA GLY A 16 -4.20 -2.08 -5.30
C GLY A 16 -4.49 -0.74 -5.98
N ARG A 17 -3.72 -0.40 -7.02
CA ARG A 17 -3.77 0.91 -7.71
C ARG A 17 -5.14 1.27 -8.32
N PHE A 18 -6.01 0.29 -8.53
CA PHE A 18 -7.31 0.48 -9.19
C PHE A 18 -8.49 0.36 -8.21
N THR A 19 -8.24 0.24 -6.91
CA THR A 19 -9.28 0.07 -5.89
C THR A 19 -9.12 1.11 -4.78
N LEU A 20 -9.98 2.14 -4.82
CA LEU A 20 -10.10 3.07 -3.71
C LEU A 20 -10.69 2.36 -2.49
N HIS A 21 -10.00 2.42 -1.36
CA HIS A 21 -10.43 1.84 -0.10
C HIS A 21 -10.08 2.76 1.07
N ARG A 22 -10.83 2.64 2.16
CA ARG A 22 -10.65 3.40 3.39
C ARG A 22 -10.83 2.47 4.58
N VAL A 23 -9.99 2.63 5.61
CA VAL A 23 -10.15 1.95 6.90
C VAL A 23 -10.83 2.87 7.92
N THR A 24 -11.56 2.29 8.86
CA THR A 24 -12.07 3.04 10.01
C THR A 24 -10.95 3.33 11.00
N LYS A 25 -11.09 4.44 11.74
CA LYS A 25 -10.21 4.78 12.87
C LYS A 25 -10.17 3.63 13.87
N VAL A 26 -9.00 3.38 14.46
CA VAL A 26 -8.88 2.43 15.58
C VAL A 26 -9.41 3.12 16.84
N GLU A 27 -10.31 2.45 17.55
CA GLU A 27 -10.98 2.95 18.75
C GLU A 27 -10.88 1.92 19.89
N GLY A 28 -10.93 2.37 21.14
CA GLY A 28 -10.84 1.52 22.32
C GLY A 28 -9.43 1.04 22.65
N GLN A 29 -9.33 -0.02 23.46
CA GLN A 29 -8.06 -0.54 23.99
C GLN A 29 -7.49 -1.73 23.20
N LYS A 30 -8.17 -2.20 22.16
CA LYS A 30 -7.73 -3.35 21.35
C LYS A 30 -6.90 -2.87 20.16
N SER A 31 -5.65 -3.32 20.09
CA SER A 31 -4.78 -3.08 18.95
C SER A 31 -5.29 -3.81 17.70
N ARG A 32 -5.18 -3.15 16.53
CA ARG A 32 -5.39 -3.75 15.21
C ARG A 32 -4.03 -3.98 14.56
N TYR A 33 -3.60 -5.24 14.50
CA TYR A 33 -2.40 -5.64 13.77
C TYR A 33 -2.77 -6.15 12.38
N MET A 34 -1.97 -5.79 11.38
CA MET A 34 -2.18 -6.18 10.00
C MET A 34 -0.86 -6.36 9.27
N CYS A 35 -0.83 -7.31 8.33
CA CYS A 35 0.27 -7.50 7.40
C CYS A 35 -0.22 -7.16 5.99
N ILE A 36 0.53 -6.32 5.28
CA ILE A 36 0.16 -5.87 3.93
C ILE A 36 1.26 -6.30 2.95
N PRO A 37 1.22 -7.53 2.43
CA PRO A 37 2.08 -7.89 1.31
C PRO A 37 1.54 -7.22 0.03
N ALA A 38 2.44 -6.61 -0.73
CA ALA A 38 2.13 -6.05 -2.05
C ALA A 38 2.88 -6.83 -3.12
N TYR A 39 2.18 -7.17 -4.20
CA TYR A 39 2.73 -7.93 -5.32
C TYR A 39 2.56 -7.13 -6.61
N VAL A 40 3.56 -7.21 -7.47
CA VAL A 40 3.57 -6.59 -8.79
C VAL A 40 4.27 -7.51 -9.77
N LEU A 41 3.80 -7.53 -11.01
CA LEU A 41 4.35 -8.39 -12.06
C LEU A 41 5.69 -7.88 -12.60
N ASP A 42 5.91 -6.57 -12.53
CA ASP A 42 7.15 -5.91 -12.92
C ASP A 42 8.22 -6.11 -11.83
N PRO A 43 9.26 -6.94 -12.07
CA PRO A 43 10.28 -7.24 -11.07
C PRO A 43 11.23 -6.06 -10.80
N TRP A 44 11.22 -5.03 -11.64
CA TRP A 44 11.99 -3.81 -11.42
C TRP A 44 11.26 -2.84 -10.48
N ARG A 45 9.95 -3.02 -10.30
CA ARG A 45 9.11 -2.09 -9.55
C ARG A 45 9.47 -2.04 -8.07
N VAL A 46 9.63 -0.81 -7.58
CA VAL A 46 9.69 -0.46 -6.16
C VAL A 46 8.84 0.79 -5.90
N ASN A 47 8.66 1.15 -4.63
CA ASN A 47 8.00 2.41 -4.28
C ASN A 47 8.78 3.61 -4.81
N THR A 48 8.07 4.66 -5.23
CA THR A 48 8.72 5.94 -5.55
C THR A 48 9.40 6.51 -4.29
N PRO A 49 10.42 7.36 -4.44
CA PRO A 49 11.05 8.03 -3.31
C PRO A 49 10.04 8.75 -2.41
N GLU A 50 9.10 9.46 -3.02
CA GLU A 50 8.06 10.24 -2.33
C GLU A 50 7.16 9.33 -1.50
N HIS A 51 6.65 8.25 -2.10
CA HIS A 51 5.78 7.29 -1.42
C HIS A 51 6.52 6.58 -0.28
N SER A 52 7.76 6.17 -0.51
CA SER A 52 8.57 5.50 0.50
C SER A 52 8.84 6.40 1.72
N LYS A 53 9.11 7.69 1.46
CA LYS A 53 9.26 8.68 2.53
C LYS A 53 7.97 8.90 3.31
N ALA A 54 6.83 9.00 2.62
CA ALA A 54 5.53 9.24 3.25
C ALA A 54 5.08 8.09 4.15
N ILE A 55 5.24 6.84 3.70
CA ILE A 55 4.74 5.66 4.41
C ILE A 55 5.76 5.13 5.44
N TYR A 56 7.04 5.10 5.08
CA TYR A 56 8.08 4.46 5.90
C TYR A 56 9.05 5.44 6.54
N GLY A 57 8.93 6.74 6.26
CA GLY A 57 9.79 7.77 6.83
C GLY A 57 11.22 7.80 6.24
N LYS A 58 11.56 6.93 5.29
CA LYS A 58 12.91 6.81 4.72
C LYS A 58 12.90 6.51 3.23
N VAL A 59 14.00 6.90 2.57
CA VAL A 59 14.28 6.59 1.16
C VAL A 59 15.59 5.81 1.12
N LEU A 60 15.66 4.79 0.27
CA LEU A 60 16.85 3.96 0.06
C LEU A 60 17.35 4.20 -1.38
N PRO A 61 18.64 3.94 -1.68
CA PRO A 61 19.20 4.13 -3.03
C PRO A 61 18.37 3.48 -4.14
N ILE A 62 17.86 2.26 -3.90
CA ILE A 62 17.01 1.54 -4.85
C ILE A 62 15.75 2.31 -5.27
N HIS A 63 15.16 3.13 -4.38
CA HIS A 63 13.99 3.94 -4.73
C HIS A 63 14.35 5.07 -5.70
N ILE A 64 15.58 5.60 -5.62
CA ILE A 64 16.09 6.63 -6.54
C ILE A 64 16.51 5.99 -7.86
N GLU A 65 17.31 4.93 -7.81
CA GLU A 65 17.84 4.21 -8.98
C GLU A 65 16.73 3.66 -9.88
N ARG A 66 15.60 3.26 -9.28
CA ARG A 66 14.46 2.68 -9.98
C ARG A 66 13.24 3.60 -10.03
N ASN A 67 13.43 4.91 -9.84
CA ASN A 67 12.35 5.88 -9.91
C ASN A 67 11.87 6.09 -11.36
N GLN A 68 11.04 5.17 -11.85
CA GLN A 68 10.47 5.23 -13.18
C GLN A 68 9.01 5.68 -13.15
N ALA A 69 8.66 6.59 -14.06
CA ALA A 69 7.30 7.02 -14.28
C ALA A 69 6.39 5.82 -14.61
N ARG A 70 5.17 5.84 -14.07
CA ARG A 70 4.12 4.89 -14.44
C ARG A 70 3.45 5.35 -15.74
N SER A 71 3.11 4.41 -16.61
CA SER A 71 2.48 4.70 -17.91
C SER A 71 0.99 4.97 -17.83
N ASP A 72 0.36 4.76 -16.68
CA ASP A 72 -1.10 4.88 -16.48
C ASP A 72 -1.58 6.30 -16.17
N GLY A 73 -0.67 7.27 -16.02
CA GLY A 73 -1.00 8.68 -15.84
C GLY A 73 -1.66 9.03 -14.51
N LEU A 74 -1.77 8.09 -13.56
CA LEU A 74 -2.31 8.38 -12.23
C LEU A 74 -1.19 8.86 -11.29
N THR A 75 -1.51 9.73 -10.35
CA THR A 75 -0.61 10.08 -9.25
C THR A 75 -0.54 8.92 -8.24
N ASP A 76 0.54 8.84 -7.47
CA ASP A 76 0.67 7.93 -6.32
C ASP A 76 0.49 8.69 -4.99
#